data_AF-A0A957NS44-F1
#
_entry.id   AF-A0A957NS44-F1
#
_cell.length_a   1.000
_cell.length_b   1.000
_cell.length_c   1.000
_cell.angle_alpha   90.00
_cell.angle_beta   90.00
_cell.angle_gamma   90.00
#
_symmetry.space_group_name_H-M   'P 1'
#
loop_
_entity.id
_entity.type
_entity.pdbx_description
1 polymer ?
#
loop_
_entity_poly.entity_id
_entity_poly.type
_entity_poly.pdbx_seq_one_letter_code
_entity_poly.pdbx_strand_id
1 'polypeptide(L)'
;IHRLGAYCNTYFTNVYGDMTDALNRGVPSDRCQVDWMLNSRHVVQCATARPQQIDWLEQPLHVLPTTATAHGFRQPIDQPIKLEGAPIAMPIPADIGAIRRTDGALSLTWRLYTRQVLQEAFASQYRMVDCVNLPNQGWHYILALS
;
A
#
# COMPACT_ATOMS: atom_id res chain seq x y z
N ILE A 1 -2.06 -10.10 2.23
CA ILE A 1 -2.92 -10.28 1.04
C ILE A 1 -2.65 -11.67 0.43
N HIS A 2 -1.39 -12.01 0.16
CA HIS A 2 -0.98 -13.31 -0.40
C HIS A 2 -1.48 -14.58 0.32
N ARG A 3 -1.76 -14.57 1.63
CA ARG A 3 -2.06 -15.78 2.41
C ARG A 3 -3.42 -16.43 2.13
N LEU A 4 -4.40 -15.67 1.65
CA LEU A 4 -5.79 -16.14 1.52
C LEU A 4 -6.29 -16.17 0.06
N GLY A 5 -5.46 -15.80 -0.93
CA GLY A 5 -5.90 -15.64 -2.32
C GLY A 5 -6.90 -14.48 -2.52
N ALA A 6 -6.95 -13.55 -1.56
CA ALA A 6 -7.68 -12.30 -1.70
C ALA A 6 -6.85 -11.30 -2.51
N TYR A 7 -7.51 -10.38 -3.21
CA TYR A 7 -6.84 -9.28 -3.91
C TYR A 7 -7.47 -7.94 -3.55
N CYS A 8 -6.73 -6.87 -3.79
CA CYS A 8 -7.20 -5.50 -3.59
C CYS A 8 -6.86 -4.64 -4.80
N ASN A 9 -7.89 -4.13 -5.47
CA ASN A 9 -7.79 -3.22 -6.61
C ASN A 9 -8.85 -2.10 -6.58
N THR A 10 -9.54 -1.93 -5.45
CA THR A 10 -10.59 -0.92 -5.28
C THR A 10 -10.24 0.00 -4.13
N TYR A 11 -10.27 1.30 -4.40
CA TYR A 11 -9.94 2.37 -3.44
C TYR A 11 -11.13 3.32 -3.28
N PHE A 12 -11.59 3.49 -2.05
CA PHE A 12 -12.64 4.44 -1.68
C PHE A 12 -12.05 5.65 -0.97
N THR A 13 -12.40 6.83 -1.45
CA THR A 13 -11.99 8.11 -0.85
C THR A 13 -12.96 8.52 0.26
N ASN A 14 -12.42 8.89 1.41
CA ASN A 14 -13.11 9.54 2.53
C ASN A 14 -14.46 8.93 2.92
N VAL A 15 -14.52 7.61 3.09
CA VAL A 15 -15.76 6.82 3.28
C VAL A 15 -16.64 7.31 4.43
N TYR A 16 -16.03 7.80 5.51
CA TYR A 16 -16.72 8.25 6.71
C TYR A 16 -16.85 9.77 6.81
N GLY A 17 -16.42 10.52 5.80
CA GLY A 17 -16.41 11.98 5.85
C GLY A 17 -15.48 12.52 6.95
N ASP A 18 -15.85 13.68 7.49
CA ASP A 18 -15.07 14.38 8.52
C ASP A 18 -15.10 13.62 9.85
N MET A 19 -13.92 13.14 10.28
CA MET A 19 -13.75 12.47 11.56
C MET A 19 -13.31 13.47 12.63
N THR A 20 -14.05 13.55 13.73
CA THR A 20 -13.81 14.52 14.82
C THR A 20 -13.07 13.93 16.01
N ASP A 21 -12.81 12.62 16.02
CA ASP A 21 -12.04 11.98 17.08
C ASP A 21 -10.58 12.41 17.05
N ALA A 22 -9.94 12.44 18.22
CA ALA A 22 -8.58 12.94 18.39
C ALA A 22 -7.54 12.18 17.55
N LEU A 23 -7.82 10.91 17.16
CA LEU A 23 -6.89 10.07 16.44
C LEU A 23 -6.97 10.26 14.92
N ASN A 24 -8.15 10.56 14.36
CA ASN A 24 -8.37 10.68 12.92
C ASN A 24 -8.64 12.09 12.41
N ARG A 25 -8.72 13.08 13.31
CA ARG A 25 -8.98 14.48 12.94
C ARG A 25 -8.06 14.95 11.81
N GLY A 26 -8.66 15.50 10.75
CA GLY A 26 -7.95 16.12 9.63
C GLY A 26 -7.33 15.16 8.61
N VAL A 27 -7.49 13.85 8.78
CA VAL A 27 -7.01 12.85 7.81
C VAL A 27 -8.20 12.15 7.15
N PRO A 28 -8.31 12.17 5.82
CA PRO A 28 -9.41 11.50 5.11
C PRO A 28 -9.56 10.04 5.50
N SER A 29 -10.79 9.56 5.54
CA SER A 29 -11.15 8.20 5.95
C SER A 29 -11.11 7.17 4.82
N ASP A 30 -10.14 7.32 3.91
CA ASP A 30 -9.96 6.42 2.76
C ASP A 30 -9.85 4.94 3.14
N ARG A 31 -10.34 4.04 2.27
CA ARG A 31 -10.38 2.59 2.49
C ARG A 31 -10.03 1.82 1.23
N CYS A 32 -9.29 0.74 1.39
CA CYS A 32 -9.14 -0.28 0.36
C CYS A 32 -10.22 -1.35 0.56
N GLN A 33 -10.87 -1.78 -0.52
CA GLN A 33 -11.70 -2.98 -0.50
C GLN A 33 -10.88 -4.19 -0.92
N VAL A 34 -11.00 -5.25 -0.12
CA VAL A 34 -10.36 -6.53 -0.39
C VAL A 34 -11.44 -7.51 -0.82
N ASP A 35 -11.28 -8.05 -2.02
CA ASP A 35 -12.20 -9.04 -2.58
C ASP A 35 -11.65 -10.44 -2.35
N TRP A 36 -12.48 -11.31 -1.76
CA TRP A 36 -12.12 -12.69 -1.46
C TRP A 36 -13.16 -13.67 -1.99
N MET A 37 -12.90 -14.18 -3.20
CA MET A 37 -13.79 -15.11 -3.90
C MET A 37 -13.52 -16.54 -3.44
N LEU A 38 -14.15 -16.95 -2.34
CA LEU A 38 -13.89 -18.22 -1.63
C LEU A 38 -13.88 -19.47 -2.54
N ASN A 39 -14.79 -19.53 -3.51
CA ASN A 39 -14.95 -20.67 -4.41
C ASN A 39 -14.17 -20.54 -5.74
N SER A 40 -13.36 -19.49 -5.88
CA SER A 40 -12.55 -19.32 -7.10
C SER A 40 -11.46 -20.38 -7.17
N ARG A 41 -11.11 -20.81 -8.40
CA ARG A 41 -9.99 -21.74 -8.61
C ARG A 41 -8.71 -21.26 -7.95
N HIS A 42 -8.45 -19.95 -7.99
CA HIS A 42 -7.29 -19.32 -7.37
C HIS A 42 -7.27 -19.52 -5.85
N VAL A 43 -8.36 -19.22 -5.14
CA VAL A 43 -8.43 -19.39 -3.68
C VAL A 43 -8.34 -20.86 -3.27
N VAL A 44 -9.03 -21.74 -4.00
CA VAL A 44 -8.93 -23.19 -3.76
C VAL A 44 -7.49 -23.68 -3.93
N GLN A 45 -6.80 -23.24 -4.98
CA GLN A 45 -5.38 -23.54 -5.19
C GLN A 45 -4.50 -22.98 -4.07
N CYS A 46 -4.70 -21.73 -3.65
CA CYS A 46 -3.97 -21.15 -2.52
C CYS A 46 -4.20 -21.91 -1.20
N ALA A 47 -5.39 -22.47 -1.00
CA ALA A 47 -5.76 -23.20 0.21
C ALA A 47 -5.23 -24.65 0.21
N THR A 48 -5.12 -25.29 -0.96
CA THR A 48 -4.70 -26.70 -1.07
C THR A 48 -3.23 -26.87 -1.43
N ALA A 49 -2.64 -25.91 -2.13
CA ALA A 49 -1.21 -25.90 -2.44
C ALA A 49 -0.44 -25.16 -1.34
N ARG A 50 0.87 -25.45 -1.20
CA ARG A 50 1.76 -24.47 -0.56
C ARG A 50 1.75 -23.24 -1.47
N PRO A 51 1.31 -22.06 -1.00
CA PRO A 51 1.38 -20.86 -1.82
C PRO A 51 2.82 -20.68 -2.29
N GLN A 52 3.01 -20.52 -3.60
CA GLN A 52 4.31 -20.20 -4.15
C GLN A 52 4.69 -18.82 -3.62
N GLN A 53 5.57 -18.80 -2.62
CA GLN A 53 6.03 -17.56 -2.03
C GLN A 53 6.96 -16.90 -3.05
N ILE A 54 6.50 -15.80 -3.64
CA ILE A 54 7.35 -14.98 -4.50
C ILE A 54 8.38 -14.32 -3.58
N ASP A 55 9.65 -14.56 -3.85
CA ASP A 55 10.71 -13.78 -3.22
C ASP A 55 10.83 -12.44 -3.92
N TRP A 56 10.07 -11.47 -3.42
CA TRP A 56 10.04 -10.11 -3.96
C TRP A 56 11.39 -9.39 -3.89
N LEU A 57 12.32 -9.81 -3.01
CA LEU A 57 13.64 -9.18 -2.90
C LEU A 57 14.51 -9.48 -4.13
N GLU A 58 14.24 -10.60 -4.81
CA GLU A 58 14.95 -11.02 -6.02
C GLU A 58 14.24 -10.56 -7.32
N GLN A 59 13.15 -9.80 -7.20
CA GLN A 59 12.41 -9.28 -8.36
C GLN A 59 12.89 -7.89 -8.76
N PRO A 60 12.77 -7.51 -10.05
CA PRO A 60 13.08 -6.16 -10.51
C PRO A 60 11.95 -5.18 -10.11
N LEU A 61 11.89 -4.85 -8.82
CA LEU A 61 10.89 -3.94 -8.26
C LEU A 61 11.19 -2.48 -8.64
N HIS A 62 10.18 -1.76 -9.11
CA HIS A 62 10.21 -0.29 -9.11
C HIS A 62 9.90 0.22 -7.70
N VAL A 63 10.94 0.52 -6.93
CA VAL A 63 10.80 1.02 -5.55
C VAL A 63 10.53 2.51 -5.56
N LEU A 64 9.39 2.94 -5.02
CA LEU A 64 9.06 4.36 -4.93
C LEU A 64 9.84 5.02 -3.78
N PRO A 65 10.47 6.18 -4.02
CA PRO A 65 11.46 6.71 -3.09
C PRO A 65 10.84 7.42 -1.89
N THR A 66 11.62 7.44 -0.81
CA THR A 66 11.34 8.20 0.42
C THR A 66 12.57 8.97 0.85
N THR A 67 12.39 9.99 1.68
CA THR A 67 13.49 10.73 2.31
C THR A 67 13.28 10.87 3.82
N ALA A 68 14.36 11.09 4.56
CA ALA A 68 14.30 11.31 5.99
C ALA A 68 13.72 12.71 6.31
N THR A 69 12.98 12.79 7.40
CA THR A 69 12.46 14.04 7.98
C THR A 69 13.28 14.43 9.21
N ALA A 70 13.16 15.70 9.64
CA ALA A 70 13.82 16.19 10.85
C ALA A 70 13.38 15.44 12.13
N HIS A 71 12.18 14.86 12.13
CA HIS A 71 11.61 14.12 13.27
C HIS A 71 11.97 12.61 13.25
N GLY A 72 12.89 12.18 12.39
CA GLY A 72 13.34 10.79 12.30
C GLY A 72 12.37 9.84 11.59
N PHE A 73 11.27 10.36 11.03
CA PHE A 73 10.38 9.60 10.16
C PHE A 73 10.85 9.64 8.71
N ARG A 74 10.29 8.76 7.88
CA ARG A 74 10.38 8.87 6.42
C ARG A 74 9.15 9.60 5.87
N GLN A 75 9.36 10.35 4.79
CA GLN A 75 8.30 10.93 3.97
C GLN A 75 8.42 10.42 2.53
N PRO A 76 7.31 10.16 1.84
CA PRO A 76 7.34 9.83 0.42
C PRO A 76 7.80 11.03 -0.39
N ILE A 77 8.49 10.78 -1.50
CA ILE A 77 8.80 11.82 -2.48
C ILE A 77 7.69 11.81 -3.53
N ASP A 78 7.08 12.98 -3.73
CA ASP A 78 6.08 13.18 -4.78
C ASP A 78 6.77 13.24 -6.14
N GLN A 79 6.50 12.22 -6.96
CA GLN A 79 7.02 12.11 -8.32
C GLN A 79 6.07 11.26 -9.18
N PRO A 80 6.05 11.48 -10.51
CA PRO A 80 5.27 10.64 -11.41
C PRO A 80 5.63 9.16 -11.28
N ILE A 81 4.61 8.31 -11.21
CA ILE A 81 4.77 6.86 -11.08
C ILE A 81 4.90 6.26 -12.48
N LYS A 82 5.92 5.44 -12.69
CA LYS A 82 6.11 4.71 -13.96
C LYS A 82 5.39 3.36 -13.89
N LEU A 83 4.29 3.24 -14.64
CA LEU A 83 3.47 2.04 -14.73
C LEU A 83 3.81 1.24 -16.00
N GLU A 84 5.07 0.80 -16.10
CA GLU A 84 5.64 0.17 -17.32
C GLU A 84 5.63 -1.38 -17.25
N GLY A 85 4.70 -1.95 -16.49
CA GLY A 85 4.51 -3.41 -16.36
C GLY A 85 5.37 -4.10 -15.31
N ALA A 86 6.44 -3.47 -14.82
CA ALA A 86 7.20 -3.96 -13.67
C ALA A 86 6.38 -3.85 -12.37
N PRO A 87 6.52 -4.79 -11.41
CA PRO A 87 5.92 -4.65 -10.08
C PRO A 87 6.49 -3.44 -9.32
N ILE A 88 5.65 -2.79 -8.53
CA ILE A 88 5.98 -1.57 -7.79
C ILE A 88 6.02 -1.89 -6.30
N ALA A 89 7.06 -1.39 -5.62
CA ALA A 89 7.10 -1.36 -4.17
C ALA A 89 6.75 0.05 -3.69
N MET A 90 5.51 0.22 -3.22
CA MET A 90 5.04 1.49 -2.64
C MET A 90 5.34 1.51 -1.14
N PRO A 91 6.11 2.49 -0.63
CA PRO A 91 6.45 2.56 0.79
C PRO A 91 5.22 2.83 1.64
N ILE A 92 5.25 2.33 2.88
CA ILE A 92 4.27 2.67 3.92
C ILE A 92 4.97 3.24 5.16
N PRO A 93 4.29 4.10 5.94
CA PRO A 93 4.86 4.63 7.17
C PRO A 93 5.18 3.49 8.15
N ALA A 94 6.37 3.53 8.76
CA ALA A 94 6.79 2.50 9.73
C ALA A 94 5.92 2.49 10.99
N ASP A 95 5.48 3.66 11.46
CA ASP A 95 4.55 3.82 12.57
C ASP A 95 3.63 5.03 12.32
N ILE A 96 2.49 4.78 11.68
CA ILE A 96 1.49 5.82 11.41
C ILE A 96 0.88 6.40 12.71
N GLY A 97 0.88 5.63 13.80
CA GLY A 97 0.38 6.10 15.09
C GLY A 97 1.30 7.15 15.70
N ALA A 98 2.62 6.92 15.67
CA ALA A 98 3.62 7.90 16.08
C ALA A 98 3.58 9.16 15.21
N ILE A 99 3.51 8.99 13.88
CA ILE A 99 3.40 10.13 12.96
C ILE A 99 2.17 10.98 13.28
N ARG A 100 0.99 10.37 13.48
CA ARG A 100 -0.24 11.14 13.84
C ARG A 100 -0.12 11.97 15.11
N ARG A 101 0.66 11.50 16.10
CA ARG A 101 0.86 12.21 17.36
C ARG A 101 1.89 13.32 17.27
N THR A 102 2.89 13.16 16.41
CA THR A 102 4.06 14.05 16.34
C THR A 102 3.99 15.03 15.17
N ASP A 103 3.44 14.61 14.03
CA ASP A 103 3.44 15.35 12.77
C ASP A 103 2.17 15.05 11.95
N GLY A 104 1.14 15.86 12.19
CA GLY A 104 -0.14 15.75 11.49
C GLY A 104 -0.04 16.04 9.98
N ALA A 105 0.87 16.94 9.58
CA ALA A 105 1.09 17.25 8.18
C ALA A 105 1.67 16.04 7.43
N LEU A 106 2.68 15.39 8.00
CA LEU A 106 3.23 14.16 7.45
C LEU A 106 2.21 13.02 7.41
N SER A 107 1.34 12.91 8.42
CA SER A 107 0.23 11.94 8.37
C SER A 107 -0.71 12.17 7.19
N LEU A 108 -1.02 13.44 6.89
CA LEU A 108 -1.85 13.79 5.74
C LEU A 108 -1.11 13.52 4.42
N THR A 109 0.18 13.89 4.33
CA THR A 109 1.04 13.58 3.18
C THR A 109 1.03 12.10 2.85
N TRP A 110 1.23 11.23 3.85
CA TRP A 110 1.14 9.78 3.65
C TRP A 110 -0.22 9.34 3.13
N ARG A 111 -1.31 9.90 3.66
CA ARG A 111 -2.67 9.55 3.20
C ARG A 111 -2.89 9.90 1.74
N LEU A 112 -2.55 11.12 1.35
CA LEU A 112 -2.74 11.61 -0.02
C LEU A 112 -1.82 10.89 -1.00
N TYR A 113 -0.57 10.64 -0.61
CA TYR A 113 0.37 9.84 -1.40
C TYR A 113 -0.15 8.42 -1.65
N THR A 114 -0.58 7.71 -0.60
CA THR A 114 -1.15 6.36 -0.76
C THR A 114 -2.40 6.36 -1.64
N ARG A 115 -3.26 7.38 -1.51
CA ARG A 115 -4.43 7.53 -2.38
C ARG A 115 -4.02 7.62 -3.84
N GLN A 116 -3.13 8.56 -4.15
CA GLN A 116 -2.68 8.80 -5.52
C GLN A 116 -2.08 7.53 -6.13
N VAL A 117 -1.10 6.92 -5.45
CA VAL A 117 -0.41 5.72 -5.97
C VAL A 117 -1.39 4.58 -6.22
N LEU A 118 -2.28 4.29 -5.27
CA LEU A 118 -3.22 3.19 -5.42
C LEU A 118 -4.27 3.46 -6.49
N GLN A 119 -4.79 4.69 -6.60
CA GLN A 119 -5.77 5.02 -7.64
C GLN A 119 -5.15 4.95 -9.04
N GLU A 120 -3.95 5.50 -9.23
CA GLU A 120 -3.24 5.42 -10.51
C GLU A 120 -2.91 3.96 -10.88
N ALA A 121 -2.33 3.19 -9.95
CA ALA A 121 -1.97 1.81 -10.20
C ALA A 121 -3.21 0.93 -10.51
N PHE A 122 -4.29 1.07 -9.75
CA PHE A 122 -5.51 0.29 -9.96
C PHE A 122 -6.20 0.65 -11.28
N ALA A 123 -6.18 1.92 -11.68
CA ALA A 123 -6.66 2.35 -13.01
C ALA A 123 -5.83 1.72 -14.15
N SER A 124 -4.55 1.43 -13.91
CA SER A 124 -3.66 0.70 -14.82
C SER A 124 -3.62 -0.81 -14.59
N GLN A 125 -4.66 -1.39 -13.98
CA GLN A 125 -4.84 -2.85 -13.80
C GLN A 125 -3.84 -3.55 -12.86
N TYR A 126 -3.04 -2.77 -12.12
CA TYR A 126 -2.27 -3.32 -11.01
C TYR A 126 -3.21 -3.70 -9.84
N ARG A 127 -2.78 -4.67 -9.04
CA ARG A 127 -3.41 -5.03 -7.77
C ARG A 127 -2.38 -5.01 -6.66
N MET A 128 -2.81 -4.68 -5.46
CA MET A 128 -2.00 -4.88 -4.27
C MET A 128 -2.03 -6.38 -3.92
N VAL A 129 -0.86 -7.01 -3.96
CA VAL A 129 -0.71 -8.47 -3.84
C VAL A 129 0.07 -8.89 -2.58
N ASP A 130 0.95 -8.03 -2.08
CA ASP A 130 1.79 -8.35 -0.93
C ASP A 130 2.21 -7.14 -0.08
N CYS A 131 2.85 -7.42 1.04
CA CYS A 131 3.53 -6.45 1.91
C CYS A 131 4.86 -7.03 2.36
N VAL A 132 5.97 -6.37 2.00
CA VAL A 132 7.33 -6.86 2.28
C VAL A 132 8.17 -5.78 2.97
N ASN A 133 9.12 -6.22 3.79
CA ASN A 133 10.12 -5.33 4.37
C ASN A 133 11.37 -5.36 3.47
N LEU A 134 11.66 -4.24 2.82
CA LEU A 134 12.87 -4.07 2.02
C LEU A 134 14.01 -3.60 2.94
N PRO A 135 15.19 -4.24 2.91
CA PRO A 135 16.33 -3.86 3.75
C PRO A 135 16.65 -2.37 3.65
N ASN A 136 16.84 -1.71 4.79
CA ASN A 136 17.10 -0.27 4.94
C ASN A 136 16.00 0.68 4.43
N GLN A 137 15.01 0.20 3.68
CA GLN A 137 13.92 0.99 3.10
C GLN A 137 12.59 0.81 3.85
N GLY A 138 12.42 -0.28 4.60
CA GLY A 138 11.26 -0.55 5.45
C GLY A 138 10.12 -1.23 4.71
N TRP A 139 8.89 -1.12 5.25
CA TRP A 139 7.73 -1.82 4.72
C TRP A 139 7.18 -1.18 3.45
N HIS A 140 6.81 -2.02 2.48
CA HIS A 140 6.24 -1.63 1.20
C HIS A 140 5.07 -2.54 0.86
N TYR A 141 3.99 -1.98 0.31
CA TYR A 141 3.02 -2.77 -0.43
C TYR A 141 3.55 -3.08 -1.82
N ILE A 142 3.33 -4.31 -2.27
CA ILE A 142 3.67 -4.74 -3.63
C ILE A 142 2.43 -4.62 -4.51
N LEU A 143 2.57 -3.85 -5.58
CA LEU A 143 1.58 -3.73 -6.65
C LEU A 143 2.09 -4.47 -7.88
N ALA A 144 1.31 -5.40 -8.42
CA ALA A 144 1.67 -6.16 -9.61
C ALA A 144 0.49 -6.21 -10.59
N LEU A 145 0.77 -6.37 -11.89
CA LEU A 145 -0.26 -6.57 -12.90
C LEU A 145 -1.08 -7.85 -12.62
N SER A 146 -2.36 -7.77 -12.98
CA SER A 146 -3.33 -8.87 -12.87
C SER A 146 -3.02 -10.03 -13.81
#